data_AF-A0AAU5HMJ8-F1
#
_entry.id   AF-A0AAU5HMJ8-F1
#
_cell.length_a   1.000
_cell.length_b   1.000
_cell.length_c   1.000
_cell.angle_alpha   90.00
_cell.angle_beta   90.00
_cell.angle_gamma   90.00
#
_symmetry.space_group_name_H-M   'P 1'
#
loop_
_entity.id
_entity.type
_entity.pdbx_description
1 polymer ?
#
loop_
_entity_poly.entity_id
_entity_poly.type
_entity_poly.pdbx_seq_one_letter_code
_entity_poly.pdbx_strand_id
1 'polypeptide(L)'
;MRRSAATAVAAPGAGAAAETSVGVGAGPTAAPAPAAPAPAPAVRQTLRTEFPFQLPRGYVDDSGTVHQDGVMRLATARDELVPLRDVRVQENPAYLSVVLLGRVITRLGTVPMVHDGIVENMFASDLAFLQDFYRQINAEGHTRAAVQCPHCAEPFEVELGGSRLGES
;
A
#
# COMPACT_ATOMS: atom_id res chain seq x y z
N MET A 1 15.52 -61.01 12.71
CA MET A 1 14.85 -61.69 11.59
C MET A 1 14.88 -60.75 10.37
N ARG A 2 15.53 -61.21 9.27
CA ARG A 2 15.37 -60.86 7.83
C ARG A 2 15.42 -59.36 7.45
N ARG A 3 16.54 -58.78 6.99
CA ARG A 3 17.23 -58.80 5.66
C ARG A 3 16.44 -58.20 4.47
N SER A 4 16.97 -57.09 3.93
CA SER A 4 17.15 -56.66 2.50
C SER A 4 15.92 -56.65 1.55
N ALA A 5 15.83 -55.85 0.47
CA ALA A 5 16.83 -55.36 -0.47
C ALA A 5 16.30 -54.19 -1.35
N ALA A 6 17.24 -53.45 -1.95
CA ALA A 6 17.06 -52.58 -3.12
C ALA A 6 16.93 -53.40 -4.42
N THR A 7 16.43 -52.80 -5.52
CA THR A 7 16.89 -53.03 -6.92
C THR A 7 16.36 -51.92 -7.85
N ALA A 8 17.16 -51.59 -8.84
CA ALA A 8 17.02 -50.52 -9.83
C ALA A 8 16.82 -51.08 -11.26
N VAL A 9 16.34 -50.20 -12.16
CA VAL A 9 16.62 -50.07 -13.62
C VAL A 9 16.20 -51.19 -14.59
N ALA A 10 15.52 -50.81 -15.69
CA ALA A 10 16.02 -50.92 -17.08
C ALA A 10 14.97 -50.56 -18.16
N ALA A 11 15.41 -49.80 -19.17
CA ALA A 11 14.77 -49.59 -20.47
C ALA A 11 14.99 -50.79 -21.42
N PRO A 12 14.27 -50.86 -22.55
CA PRO A 12 14.91 -50.77 -23.87
C PRO A 12 14.02 -49.99 -24.87
N GLY A 13 14.40 -49.60 -26.09
CA GLY A 13 15.56 -49.82 -26.92
C GLY A 13 15.33 -49.13 -28.27
N ALA A 14 16.41 -48.77 -28.96
CA ALA A 14 16.41 -48.13 -30.28
C ALA A 14 16.22 -49.15 -31.42
N GLY A 15 15.61 -48.71 -32.53
CA GLY A 15 15.53 -49.44 -33.80
C GLY A 15 15.32 -48.44 -34.95
N ALA A 16 16.12 -48.59 -36.00
CA ALA A 16 16.47 -47.58 -36.99
C ALA A 16 15.69 -47.68 -38.33
N ALA A 17 15.66 -46.53 -39.02
CA ALA A 17 15.71 -46.28 -40.46
C ALA A 17 14.73 -46.99 -41.44
N ALA A 18 13.98 -46.16 -42.18
CA ALA A 18 13.84 -46.29 -43.64
C ALA A 18 13.38 -44.96 -44.25
N GLU A 19 14.20 -44.43 -45.16
CA GLU A 19 13.94 -43.28 -46.00
C GLU A 19 12.90 -43.64 -47.07
N THR A 20 12.00 -42.70 -47.38
CA THR A 20 11.39 -42.63 -48.71
C THR A 20 11.06 -41.17 -49.03
N SER A 21 11.86 -40.60 -49.92
CA SER A 21 11.59 -39.33 -50.60
C SER A 21 10.64 -39.56 -51.77
N VAL A 22 9.64 -38.68 -51.93
CA VAL A 22 9.38 -37.84 -53.12
C VAL A 22 7.90 -37.44 -53.13
N GLY A 23 7.66 -36.13 -53.19
CA GLY A 23 6.34 -35.55 -53.39
C GLY A 23 6.41 -34.02 -53.37
N VAL A 24 7.04 -33.42 -54.39
CA VAL A 24 6.97 -31.97 -54.61
C VAL A 24 5.56 -31.65 -55.09
N GLY A 25 4.71 -31.20 -54.17
CA GLY A 25 3.40 -30.62 -54.45
C GLY A 25 3.43 -29.12 -54.13
N ALA A 26 3.43 -28.29 -55.17
CA ALA A 26 3.20 -26.86 -55.04
C ALA A 26 1.73 -26.63 -54.62
N GLY A 27 1.51 -26.21 -53.37
CA GLY A 27 0.23 -25.79 -52.80
C GLY A 27 0.30 -24.34 -52.33
N PRO A 28 -0.83 -23.62 -52.29
CA PRO A 28 -0.90 -22.18 -52.51
C PRO A 28 -0.34 -21.37 -51.34
N THR A 29 0.30 -20.25 -51.67
CA THR A 29 0.78 -19.22 -50.75
C THR A 29 -0.39 -18.73 -49.87
N ALA A 30 -0.40 -19.10 -48.60
CA ALA A 30 -1.35 -18.57 -47.63
C ALA A 30 -1.06 -17.07 -47.42
N ALA A 31 -2.06 -16.23 -47.67
CA ALA A 31 -2.00 -14.81 -47.37
C ALA A 31 -1.75 -14.59 -45.87
N PRO A 32 -0.95 -13.59 -45.47
CA PRO A 32 -0.67 -13.33 -44.06
C PRO A 32 -1.96 -12.94 -43.34
N ALA A 33 -2.23 -13.60 -42.21
CA ALA A 33 -3.33 -13.24 -41.33
C ALA A 33 -3.16 -11.79 -40.84
N PRO A 34 -4.25 -10.99 -40.73
CA PRO A 34 -4.15 -9.62 -40.27
C PRO A 34 -3.60 -9.59 -38.84
N ALA A 35 -2.60 -8.75 -38.63
CA ALA A 35 -2.00 -8.53 -37.32
C ALA A 35 -3.07 -8.11 -36.31
N ALA A 36 -3.09 -8.78 -35.16
CA ALA A 36 -3.95 -8.40 -34.06
C ALA A 36 -3.71 -6.92 -33.68
N PRO A 37 -4.77 -6.15 -33.37
CA PRO A 37 -4.62 -4.73 -33.03
C PRO A 37 -3.74 -4.60 -31.78
N ALA A 38 -2.80 -3.66 -31.83
CA ALA A 38 -1.94 -3.33 -30.69
C ALA A 38 -2.80 -3.02 -29.45
N PRO A 39 -2.38 -3.47 -28.24
CA PRO A 39 -3.11 -3.15 -27.02
C PRO A 39 -3.21 -1.63 -26.86
N ALA A 40 -4.40 -1.14 -26.51
CA ALA A 40 -4.65 0.25 -26.21
C ALA A 40 -3.63 0.77 -25.16
N PRO A 41 -3.21 2.04 -25.23
CA PRO A 41 -2.26 2.59 -24.27
C PRO A 41 -2.83 2.46 -22.85
N ALA A 42 -2.10 1.79 -21.97
CA ALA A 42 -2.45 1.69 -20.56
C ALA A 42 -2.55 3.10 -19.97
N VAL A 43 -3.71 3.45 -19.43
CA VAL A 43 -3.94 4.73 -18.75
C VAL A 43 -3.02 4.76 -17.54
N ARG A 44 -2.00 5.63 -17.55
CA ARG A 44 -1.16 5.89 -16.38
C ARG A 44 -2.01 6.63 -15.36
N GLN A 45 -2.58 5.87 -14.42
CA GLN A 45 -3.21 6.42 -13.22
C GLN A 45 -2.13 7.22 -12.47
N THR A 46 -2.29 8.54 -12.37
CA THR A 46 -1.36 9.38 -11.61
C THR A 46 -1.43 8.97 -10.14
N LEU A 47 -0.30 8.53 -9.57
CA LEU A 47 -0.21 8.16 -8.16
C LEU A 47 -0.46 9.39 -7.30
N ARG A 48 -1.50 9.35 -6.46
CA ARG A 48 -1.74 10.35 -5.43
C ARG A 48 -0.90 9.98 -4.20
N THR A 49 0.03 10.84 -3.84
CA THR A 49 0.96 10.61 -2.73
C THR A 49 0.68 11.46 -1.50
N GLU A 50 -0.25 12.41 -1.59
CA GLU A 50 -0.60 13.35 -0.51
C GLU A 50 -2.10 13.38 -0.25
N PHE A 51 -2.43 13.41 1.04
CA PHE A 51 -3.79 13.30 1.54
C PHE A 51 -4.03 14.38 2.61
N PRO A 52 -4.98 15.29 2.37
CA PRO A 52 -5.35 16.27 3.37
C PRO A 52 -6.15 15.60 4.50
N PHE A 53 -5.96 16.10 5.71
CA PHE A 53 -6.72 15.71 6.88
C PHE A 53 -7.10 16.94 7.70
N GLN A 54 -8.06 16.77 8.60
CA GLN A 54 -8.42 17.78 9.59
C GLN A 54 -8.47 17.14 10.97
N LEU A 55 -7.73 17.71 11.92
CA LEU A 55 -7.71 17.23 13.30
C LEU A 55 -9.05 17.51 13.99
N PRO A 56 -9.63 16.52 14.71
CA PRO A 56 -10.86 16.71 15.49
C PRO A 56 -10.84 17.87 16.49
N ARG A 57 -9.72 18.11 17.19
CA ARG A 57 -9.57 19.25 18.10
C ARG A 57 -8.55 20.26 17.58
N GLY A 58 -7.40 19.79 17.10
CA GLY A 58 -6.33 20.62 16.58
C GLY A 58 -5.13 20.70 17.52
N TYR A 59 -3.97 20.95 16.93
CA TYR A 59 -2.73 21.21 17.66
C TYR A 59 -2.68 22.68 18.09
N VAL A 60 -2.36 22.95 19.35
CA VAL A 60 -2.18 24.32 19.87
C VAL A 60 -0.69 24.59 19.98
N ASP A 61 -0.19 25.61 19.26
CA ASP A 61 1.21 25.98 19.34
C ASP A 61 1.52 26.90 20.53
N ASP A 62 2.81 27.24 20.70
CA ASP A 62 3.29 28.10 21.78
C ASP A 62 2.70 29.53 21.74
N SER A 63 2.20 29.97 20.59
CA SER A 63 1.52 31.27 20.44
C SER A 63 0.03 31.21 20.79
N GLY A 64 -0.50 30.03 21.09
CA GLY A 64 -1.92 29.76 21.30
C GLY A 64 -2.71 29.61 20.01
N THR A 65 -2.05 29.52 18.85
CA THR A 65 -2.72 29.32 17.56
C THR A 65 -3.13 27.85 17.41
N VAL A 66 -4.38 27.62 16.97
CA VAL A 66 -4.92 26.28 16.75
C VAL A 66 -4.75 25.89 15.28
N HIS A 67 -4.08 24.76 15.04
CA HIS A 67 -3.85 24.18 13.72
C HIS A 67 -4.68 22.91 13.55
N GLN A 68 -5.67 22.96 12.67
CA GLN A 68 -6.55 21.81 12.41
C GLN A 68 -6.27 21.15 11.05
N ASP A 69 -6.03 21.94 10.02
CA ASP A 69 -5.81 21.40 8.67
C ASP A 69 -4.37 20.95 8.47
N GLY A 70 -4.19 19.75 7.91
CA GLY A 70 -2.88 19.20 7.62
C GLY A 70 -2.83 18.36 6.36
N VAL A 71 -1.63 17.95 5.99
CA VAL A 71 -1.37 17.01 4.89
C VAL A 71 -0.42 15.94 5.35
N MET A 72 -0.78 14.70 5.03
CA MET A 72 0.06 13.53 5.21
C MET A 72 0.42 12.95 3.84
N ARG A 73 1.67 12.56 3.67
CA ARG A 73 2.12 11.80 2.50
C ARG A 73 2.11 10.31 2.77
N LEU A 74 2.10 9.51 1.71
CA LEU A 74 2.41 8.08 1.82
C LEU A 74 3.80 7.89 2.46
N ALA A 75 3.88 6.92 3.35
CA ALA A 75 5.15 6.49 3.92
C ALA A 75 5.98 5.76 2.88
N THR A 76 7.28 5.97 2.98
CA THR A 76 8.27 5.18 2.27
C THR A 76 8.77 4.08 3.21
N ALA A 77 9.41 3.04 2.67
CA ALA A 77 10.08 2.03 3.48
C ALA A 77 11.12 2.65 4.46
N ARG A 78 11.69 3.81 4.11
CA ARG A 78 12.62 4.53 4.99
C ARG A 78 11.91 5.14 6.20
N ASP A 79 10.66 5.58 6.05
CA ASP A 79 9.87 6.12 7.15
C ASP A 79 9.51 5.04 8.16
N GLU A 80 9.33 3.79 7.70
CA GLU A 80 9.05 2.63 8.56
C GLU A 80 10.29 2.09 9.28
N LEU A 81 11.43 2.02 8.57
CA LEU A 81 12.61 1.31 9.09
C LEU A 81 13.52 2.17 9.97
N VAL A 82 13.68 3.47 9.65
CA VAL A 82 14.64 4.31 10.38
C VAL A 82 14.20 4.57 11.83
N PRO A 83 12.91 4.80 12.16
CA PRO A 83 12.47 4.99 13.55
C PRO A 83 12.77 3.81 14.47
N LEU A 84 12.89 2.58 13.95
CA LEU A 84 13.24 1.40 14.73
C LEU A 84 14.64 1.48 15.36
N ARG A 85 15.48 2.41 14.90
CA ARG A 85 16.82 2.68 15.46
C ARG A 85 16.81 3.78 16.53
N ASP A 86 15.71 4.50 16.70
CA ASP A 86 15.58 5.52 17.76
C ASP A 86 15.58 4.82 19.13
N VAL A 87 16.41 5.31 20.06
CA VAL A 87 16.54 4.72 21.40
C VAL A 87 15.21 4.77 22.15
N ARG A 88 14.43 5.85 21.98
CA ARG A 88 13.11 5.99 22.64
C ARG A 88 12.12 4.94 22.13
N VAL A 89 12.22 4.56 20.86
CA VAL A 89 11.38 3.49 20.27
C VAL A 89 11.82 2.11 20.75
N GLN A 90 13.13 1.88 20.90
CA GLN A 90 13.65 0.63 21.46
C GLN A 90 13.24 0.43 22.92
N GLU A 91 13.26 1.50 23.71
CA GLU A 91 12.82 1.51 25.11
C GLU A 91 11.29 1.41 25.24
N ASN A 92 10.56 2.06 24.33
CA ASN A 92 9.10 2.07 24.30
C ASN A 92 8.57 1.92 22.87
N PRO A 93 8.19 0.70 22.43
CA PRO A 93 7.66 0.47 21.09
C PRO A 93 6.41 1.28 20.75
N ALA A 94 5.61 1.72 21.74
CA ALA A 94 4.44 2.57 21.50
C ALA A 94 4.83 3.94 20.90
N TYR A 95 6.05 4.39 21.14
CA TYR A 95 6.59 5.66 20.65
C TYR A 95 6.88 5.66 19.13
N LEU A 96 6.91 4.49 18.50
CA LEU A 96 7.10 4.36 17.04
C LEU A 96 6.09 5.21 16.26
N SER A 97 4.82 5.17 16.68
CA SER A 97 3.74 5.91 16.02
C SER A 97 4.00 7.41 15.99
N VAL A 98 4.51 7.98 17.08
CA VAL A 98 4.81 9.41 17.20
C VAL A 98 5.93 9.82 16.24
N VAL A 99 7.05 9.07 16.25
CA VAL A 99 8.21 9.35 15.37
C VAL A 99 7.83 9.20 13.90
N LEU A 100 7.02 8.19 13.58
CA LEU A 100 6.55 7.95 12.23
C LEU A 100 5.67 9.12 11.77
N LEU A 101 4.64 9.47 12.54
CA LEU A 101 3.71 10.56 12.20
C LEU A 101 4.45 11.88 11.98
N GLY A 102 5.44 12.19 12.82
CA GLY A 102 6.29 13.38 12.66
C GLY A 102 7.06 13.44 11.34
N ARG A 103 7.25 12.31 10.64
CA ARG A 103 7.97 12.24 9.34
C ARG A 103 7.07 12.31 8.12
N VAL A 104 5.82 11.87 8.27
CA VAL A 104 4.88 11.71 7.16
C VAL A 104 3.88 12.86 7.07
N ILE A 105 3.70 13.63 8.14
CA ILE A 105 2.94 14.89 8.09
C ILE A 105 3.83 15.95 7.43
N THR A 106 3.45 16.43 6.25
CA THR A 106 4.21 17.40 5.47
C THR A 106 3.77 18.84 5.72
N ARG A 107 2.55 19.04 6.24
CA ARG A 107 2.02 20.35 6.62
C ARG A 107 1.03 20.20 7.78
N LEU A 108 1.04 21.16 8.70
CA LEU A 108 0.04 21.33 9.74
C LEU A 108 -0.19 22.83 9.96
N GLY A 109 -1.31 23.36 9.48
CA GLY A 109 -1.61 24.78 9.53
C GLY A 109 -0.45 25.65 9.04
N THR A 110 0.00 26.58 9.89
CA THR A 110 1.14 27.47 9.64
C THR A 110 2.42 27.04 10.37
N VAL A 111 2.44 25.83 10.96
CA VAL A 111 3.61 25.27 11.63
C VAL A 111 4.78 25.17 10.63
N PRO A 112 5.94 25.80 10.89
CA PRO A 112 7.04 25.85 9.92
C PRO A 112 7.66 24.48 9.60
N MET A 113 7.73 23.60 10.59
CA MET A 113 8.31 22.27 10.46
C MET A 113 7.62 21.31 11.42
N VAL A 114 7.09 20.21 10.89
CA VAL A 114 6.49 19.15 11.70
C VAL A 114 7.57 18.15 12.12
N HIS A 115 7.58 17.82 13.40
CA HIS A 115 8.48 16.82 14.00
C HIS A 115 7.74 16.04 15.09
N ASP A 116 8.38 14.99 15.61
CA ASP A 116 7.84 14.11 16.67
C ASP A 116 7.36 14.90 17.91
N GLY A 117 8.14 15.87 18.39
CA GLY A 117 7.74 16.72 19.51
C GLY A 117 6.43 17.51 19.31
N ILE A 118 6.03 17.80 18.07
CA ILE A 118 4.71 18.42 17.81
C ILE A 118 3.61 17.37 18.01
N VAL A 119 3.83 16.16 17.51
CA VAL A 119 2.90 15.04 17.65
C VAL A 119 2.74 14.61 19.11
N GLU A 120 3.81 14.67 19.90
CA GLU A 120 3.77 14.43 21.36
C GLU A 120 2.83 15.38 22.11
N ASN A 121 2.75 16.63 21.65
CA ASN A 121 1.98 17.68 22.29
C ASN A 121 0.54 17.79 21.76
N MET A 122 0.10 16.83 20.93
CA MET A 122 -1.29 16.75 20.48
C MET A 122 -2.21 16.13 21.53
N PHE A 123 -3.50 16.44 21.46
CA PHE A 123 -4.49 15.71 22.24
C PHE A 123 -4.51 14.23 21.85
N ALA A 124 -4.79 13.34 22.82
CA ALA A 124 -4.87 11.91 22.59
C ALA A 124 -5.87 11.53 21.49
N SER A 125 -6.98 12.27 21.35
CA SER A 125 -7.96 12.05 20.28
C SER A 125 -7.42 12.38 18.89
N ASP A 126 -6.61 13.42 18.77
CA ASP A 126 -6.00 13.81 17.50
C ASP A 126 -4.88 12.84 17.11
N LEU A 127 -4.10 12.39 18.09
CA LEU A 127 -3.09 11.36 17.88
C LEU A 127 -3.74 10.05 17.39
N ALA A 128 -4.84 9.61 18.01
CA ALA A 128 -5.59 8.43 17.58
C ALA A 128 -6.12 8.60 16.15
N PHE A 129 -6.72 9.74 15.83
CA PHE A 129 -7.18 10.05 14.48
C PHE A 129 -6.05 9.96 13.45
N LEU A 130 -4.88 10.54 13.72
CA LEU A 130 -3.73 10.50 12.82
C LEU A 130 -3.18 9.08 12.64
N GLN A 131 -3.17 8.27 13.70
CA GLN A 131 -2.79 6.86 13.60
C GLN A 131 -3.74 6.09 12.68
N ASP A 132 -5.04 6.33 12.79
CA ASP A 132 -6.05 5.68 11.95
C ASP A 132 -5.93 6.14 10.49
N PHE A 133 -5.79 7.44 10.28
CA PHE A 133 -5.58 8.03 8.97
C PHE A 133 -4.32 7.48 8.29
N TYR A 134 -3.21 7.37 9.03
CA TYR A 134 -1.97 6.79 8.55
C TYR A 134 -2.15 5.36 8.05
N ARG A 135 -2.80 4.50 8.85
CA ARG A 135 -3.06 3.11 8.47
C ARG A 135 -3.93 3.04 7.22
N GLN A 136 -4.97 3.85 7.16
CA GLN A 136 -5.91 3.90 6.05
C GLN A 136 -5.20 4.22 4.71
N ILE A 137 -4.46 5.33 4.64
CA ILE A 137 -3.85 5.76 3.38
C ILE A 137 -2.72 4.84 2.92
N ASN A 138 -1.99 4.20 3.84
CA ASN A 138 -0.86 3.33 3.50
C ASN A 138 -1.26 1.87 3.25
N ALA A 139 -2.41 1.43 3.75
CA ALA A 139 -2.96 0.11 3.44
C ALA A 139 -3.79 0.11 2.15
N GLU A 140 -4.61 1.14 1.94
CA GLU A 140 -5.66 1.14 0.91
C GLU A 140 -5.44 2.18 -0.19
N GLY A 141 -4.52 3.14 0.00
CA GLY A 141 -4.19 4.16 -1.00
C GLY A 141 -5.25 5.25 -1.18
N HIS A 142 -6.26 5.29 -0.31
CA HIS A 142 -7.31 6.30 -0.27
C HIS A 142 -7.70 6.65 1.16
N THR A 143 -8.50 7.70 1.32
CA THR A 143 -8.96 8.25 2.61
C THR A 143 -10.34 7.76 3.04
N ARG A 144 -10.97 6.88 2.26
CA ARG A 144 -12.23 6.23 2.62
C ARG A 144 -11.99 5.05 3.54
N ALA A 145 -12.65 5.02 4.69
CA ALA A 145 -12.63 3.87 5.59
C ALA A 145 -13.95 3.11 5.51
N ALA A 146 -13.87 1.79 5.36
CA ALA A 146 -15.02 0.92 5.54
C ALA A 146 -15.30 0.74 7.04
N VAL A 147 -16.47 1.15 7.49
CA VAL A 147 -16.93 1.02 8.88
C VAL A 147 -18.19 0.17 8.93
N GLN A 148 -18.34 -0.63 9.99
CA GLN A 148 -19.57 -1.37 10.26
C GLN A 148 -20.40 -0.64 11.31
N CYS A 149 -21.69 -0.46 11.03
CA CYS A 149 -22.62 0.06 12.01
C CYS A 149 -22.77 -0.94 13.17
N PRO A 150 -22.52 -0.55 14.44
CA PRO A 150 -22.65 -1.47 15.58
C PRO A 150 -24.10 -1.86 15.89
N HIS A 151 -25.08 -1.17 15.30
CA HIS A 151 -26.50 -1.41 15.54
C HIS A 151 -27.12 -2.41 14.55
N CYS A 152 -26.78 -2.30 13.26
CA CYS A 152 -27.36 -3.15 12.21
C CYS A 152 -26.33 -4.00 11.44
N ALA A 153 -25.03 -3.87 11.75
CA ALA A 153 -23.91 -4.54 11.08
C ALA A 153 -23.77 -4.23 9.57
N GLU A 154 -24.52 -3.27 9.04
CA GLU A 154 -24.41 -2.87 7.64
C GLU A 154 -23.11 -2.06 7.44
N PRO A 155 -22.28 -2.43 6.44
CA PRO A 155 -21.06 -1.69 6.14
C PRO A 155 -21.36 -0.41 5.37
N PHE A 156 -20.63 0.66 5.67
CA PHE A 156 -20.67 1.91 4.91
C PHE A 156 -19.27 2.52 4.82
N GLU A 157 -19.04 3.38 3.83
CA GLU A 157 -17.78 4.11 3.66
C GLU A 157 -17.87 5.50 4.27
N VAL A 158 -16.86 5.89 5.05
CA VAL A 158 -16.69 7.25 5.56
C VAL A 158 -15.43 7.89 4.98
N GLU A 159 -15.52 9.16 4.63
CA GLU A 159 -14.35 9.93 4.19
C GLU A 159 -13.63 10.50 5.43
N LEU A 160 -12.42 10.02 5.70
CA LEU A 160 -11.60 10.54 6.81
C LEU A 160 -10.97 11.90 6.45
N GLY A 161 -10.86 12.22 5.16
CA GLY A 161 -10.28 13.46 4.63
C GLY A 161 -11.25 14.64 4.71
N GLY A 162 -11.49 15.15 5.91
CA GLY A 162 -12.00 16.51 6.15
C GLY A 162 -13.21 16.96 5.32
N SER A 163 -14.40 16.50 5.68
CA SER A 163 -15.63 17.29 5.53
C SER A 163 -16.63 16.84 6.58
N ARG A 164 -17.18 17.80 7.36
CA ARG A 164 -18.25 17.57 8.33
C ARG A 164 -19.39 16.78 7.70
N LEU A 165 -19.48 15.48 8.01
CA LEU A 165 -20.68 14.69 7.76
C LEU A 165 -21.62 14.93 8.94
N GLY A 166 -22.61 15.81 8.77
CA GLY A 166 -23.73 15.90 9.71
C GLY A 166 -24.27 17.29 10.06
N GLU A 167 -24.39 18.22 9.12
CA GLU A 167 -25.31 19.35 9.30
C GLU A 167 -26.70 18.92 8.79
N SER A 168 -27.65 18.73 9.71
CA SER A 168 -29.08 18.57 9.44
C SER A 168 -29.86 19.36 10.49
#